data_AF-A0AA91A5K7-F1
#
_entry.id   AF-A0AA91A5K7-F1
#
_cell.length_a   1.000
_cell.length_b   1.000
_cell.length_c   1.000
_cell.angle_alpha   90.00
_cell.angle_beta   90.00
_cell.angle_gamma   90.00
#
_symmetry.space_group_name_H-M   'P 1'
#
loop_
_entity.id
_entity.type
_entity.pdbx_description
1 polymer ?
#
loop_
_entity_poly.entity_id
_entity_poly.type
_entity_poly.pdbx_seq_one_letter_code
_entity_poly.pdbx_strand_id
1 'polypeptide(L)'
;MNIKQVQRILMTNFLFMLLVAFLLVVLYETEILTANDIAANQTMMFGILVVMELTTILVIPMALKLFSLKAIRRKLLAEKGDALLFWGTTRINMLCLPMLINTFMYYQTMSPAFGYMAIILVLCLFFVYPSIGRCIEETSEEGE
;
A
#
# COMPACT_ATOMS: atom_id res chain seq x y z
N MET A 1 -8.87 21.21 -8.20
CA MET A 1 -9.79 20.70 -7.16
C MET A 1 -9.37 21.20 -5.77
N ASN A 2 -10.29 21.35 -4.80
CA ASN A 2 -9.93 21.80 -3.44
C ASN A 2 -9.10 20.72 -2.71
N ILE A 3 -7.98 21.10 -2.09
CA ILE A 3 -7.05 20.16 -1.41
C ILE A 3 -7.77 19.34 -0.32
N LYS A 4 -8.75 19.94 0.37
CA LYS A 4 -9.59 19.25 1.36
C LYS A 4 -10.49 18.16 0.76
N GLN A 5 -10.98 18.35 -0.46
CA GLN A 5 -11.83 17.35 -1.15
C GLN A 5 -10.98 16.19 -1.66
N VAL A 6 -9.83 16.52 -2.27
CA VAL A 6 -8.79 15.56 -2.68
C VAL A 6 -8.40 14.68 -1.51
N GLN A 7 -8.00 15.27 -0.38
CA GLN A 7 -7.55 14.53 0.80
C GLN A 7 -8.64 13.64 1.39
N ARG A 8 -9.91 14.09 1.39
CA ARG A 8 -11.04 13.25 1.80
C ARG A 8 -11.21 12.04 0.88
N ILE A 9 -11.06 12.20 -0.43
CA ILE A 9 -11.12 11.09 -1.41
C ILE A 9 -9.97 10.09 -1.17
N LEU A 10 -8.73 10.55 -0.97
CA LEU A 10 -7.60 9.65 -0.66
C LEU A 10 -7.81 8.90 0.64
N MET A 11 -8.31 9.59 1.68
CA MET A 11 -8.58 8.99 2.98
C MET A 11 -9.70 7.94 2.87
N THR A 12 -10.75 8.21 2.08
CA THR A 12 -11.79 7.21 1.79
C THR A 12 -11.21 6.02 1.02
N ASN A 13 -10.37 6.23 0.01
CA ASN A 13 -9.75 5.13 -0.73
C ASN A 13 -8.80 4.28 0.14
N PHE A 14 -8.01 4.93 0.99
CA PHE A 14 -7.15 4.27 1.98
C PHE A 14 -7.98 3.41 2.95
N LEU A 15 -9.02 3.99 3.55
CA LEU A 15 -9.88 3.28 4.49
C LEU A 15 -10.60 2.14 3.79
N PHE A 16 -11.09 2.36 2.57
CA PHE A 16 -11.75 1.34 1.77
C PHE A 16 -10.83 0.15 1.52
N MET A 17 -9.59 0.37 1.09
CA MET A 17 -8.68 -0.77 0.85
C MET A 17 -8.23 -1.46 2.15
N LEU A 18 -8.09 -0.74 3.26
CA LEU A 18 -7.83 -1.36 4.57
C LEU A 18 -9.02 -2.22 5.01
N LEU A 19 -10.24 -1.75 4.78
CA LEU A 19 -11.47 -2.50 5.04
C LEU A 19 -11.53 -3.75 4.15
N VAL A 20 -11.16 -3.66 2.87
CA VAL A 20 -11.05 -4.82 1.96
C VAL A 20 -10.04 -5.84 2.48
N ALA A 21 -8.86 -5.39 2.94
CA ALA A 21 -7.85 -6.28 3.51
C ALA A 21 -8.36 -6.99 4.78
N PHE A 22 -9.05 -6.26 5.66
CA PHE A 22 -9.66 -6.82 6.86
C PHE A 22 -10.79 -7.81 6.52
N LEU A 23 -11.64 -7.48 5.55
CA LEU A 23 -12.72 -8.34 5.09
C LEU A 23 -12.18 -9.64 4.46
N LEU A 24 -11.06 -9.56 3.74
CA LEU A 24 -10.35 -10.73 3.21
C LEU A 24 -9.87 -11.66 4.33
N VAL A 25 -9.26 -11.12 5.39
CA VAL A 25 -8.88 -11.88 6.59
C VAL A 25 -10.11 -12.57 7.20
N VAL A 26 -11.19 -11.84 7.45
CA VAL A 26 -12.42 -12.40 8.05
C VAL A 26 -13.03 -13.51 7.18
N LEU A 27 -13.04 -13.36 5.85
CA LEU A 27 -13.53 -14.39 4.93
C LEU A 27 -12.74 -15.70 5.02
N TYR A 28 -11.42 -15.60 5.21
CA TYR A 28 -10.56 -16.77 5.39
C TYR A 28 -10.72 -17.40 6.78
N GLU A 29 -10.81 -16.59 7.84
CA GLU A 29 -11.04 -17.07 9.22
C GLU A 29 -12.44 -17.71 9.38
N THR A 30 -13.43 -17.26 8.62
CA THR A 30 -14.78 -17.85 8.61
C THR A 30 -14.89 -19.07 7.69
N GLU A 31 -13.76 -19.52 7.12
CA GLU A 31 -13.65 -20.65 6.18
C GLU A 31 -14.58 -20.53 4.95
N ILE A 32 -15.08 -19.33 4.64
CA ILE A 32 -15.88 -19.06 3.44
C ILE A 32 -15.00 -19.20 2.19
N LEU A 33 -13.73 -18.79 2.30
CA LEU A 33 -12.69 -19.01 1.30
C LEU A 33 -11.81 -20.19 1.72
N THR A 34 -11.95 -21.32 1.05
CA THR A 34 -11.06 -22.47 1.24
C THR A 34 -9.69 -22.19 0.62
N ALA A 35 -8.63 -22.50 1.37
CA ALA A 35 -7.27 -22.49 0.84
C ALA A 35 -7.14 -23.55 -0.27
N ASN A 36 -6.68 -23.11 -1.44
CA ASN A 36 -6.20 -23.98 -2.49
C ASN A 36 -4.78 -24.41 -2.15
N ASP A 37 -4.48 -25.68 -2.38
CA ASP A 37 -3.19 -26.28 -2.08
C ASP A 37 -2.12 -25.89 -3.13
N ILE A 38 -1.84 -24.59 -3.22
CA ILE A 38 -0.73 -24.03 -4.02
C ILE A 38 0.62 -24.48 -3.44
N ALA A 39 0.62 -24.98 -2.20
CA ALA A 39 1.78 -25.48 -1.48
C ALA A 39 2.31 -26.84 -1.98
N ALA A 40 1.60 -27.52 -2.90
CA ALA A 40 1.99 -28.84 -3.39
C ALA A 40 3.38 -28.89 -4.06
N ASN A 41 3.95 -27.76 -4.50
CA ASN A 41 5.28 -27.70 -5.12
C ASN A 41 6.20 -26.70 -4.40
N GLN A 42 7.16 -27.23 -3.63
CA GLN A 42 8.10 -26.45 -2.82
C GLN A 42 8.98 -25.50 -3.64
N THR A 43 9.39 -25.90 -4.85
CA THR A 43 10.24 -25.06 -5.72
C THR A 43 9.48 -23.83 -6.22
N MET A 44 8.19 -23.99 -6.57
CA MET A 44 7.34 -22.88 -6.98
C MET A 44 7.05 -21.93 -5.81
N MET A 45 6.78 -22.48 -4.63
CA MET A 45 6.57 -21.67 -3.42
C MET A 45 7.79 -20.80 -3.09
N PHE A 46 8.99 -21.38 -3.15
CA PHE A 46 10.23 -20.64 -2.91
C PHE A 46 10.42 -19.50 -3.92
N GLY A 47 10.22 -19.77 -5.22
CA GLY A 47 10.33 -18.74 -6.25
C GLY A 47 9.36 -17.57 -6.05
N ILE A 48 8.10 -17.87 -5.72
CA ILE A 48 7.09 -16.84 -5.45
C ILE A 48 7.47 -16.02 -4.21
N LEU A 49 7.91 -16.68 -3.13
CA LEU A 49 8.31 -16.02 -1.90
C LEU A 49 9.45 -15.02 -2.13
N VAL A 50 10.50 -15.43 -2.84
CA VAL A 50 11.65 -14.55 -3.16
C VAL A 50 11.20 -13.36 -4.00
N VAL A 51 10.36 -13.56 -5.02
CA VAL A 51 9.85 -12.47 -5.88
C VAL A 51 9.02 -11.48 -5.07
N MET A 52 8.13 -11.97 -4.21
CA MET A 52 7.27 -11.13 -3.36
C MET A 52 8.07 -10.37 -2.32
N GLU A 53 9.08 -11.00 -1.73
CA GLU A 53 9.97 -10.36 -0.75
C GLU A 53 10.78 -9.23 -1.38
N LEU A 54 11.42 -9.49 -2.53
CA LEU A 54 12.15 -8.45 -3.27
C LEU A 54 11.23 -7.31 -3.69
N THR A 55 10.02 -7.64 -4.18
CA THR A 55 9.02 -6.63 -4.54
C THR A 55 8.64 -5.78 -3.32
N THR A 56 8.39 -6.39 -2.17
CA THR A 56 8.02 -5.69 -0.93
C THR A 56 9.15 -4.78 -0.46
N ILE A 57 10.40 -5.27 -0.46
CA ILE A 57 11.60 -4.50 -0.07
C ILE A 57 11.84 -3.29 -0.97
N LEU A 58 11.53 -3.37 -2.27
CA LEU A 58 11.68 -2.26 -3.20
C LEU A 58 10.51 -1.27 -3.13
N VAL A 59 9.29 -1.79 -2.97
CA VAL A 59 8.06 -0.99 -2.95
C VAL A 59 7.97 -0.12 -1.70
N ILE A 60 8.38 -0.60 -0.52
CA ILE A 60 8.35 0.18 0.73
C ILE A 60 9.14 1.49 0.62
N PRO A 61 10.46 1.50 0.31
CA PRO A 61 11.23 2.73 0.20
C PRO A 61 10.77 3.58 -0.98
N MET A 62 10.30 2.98 -2.07
CA MET A 62 9.74 3.72 -3.20
C MET A 62 8.47 4.48 -2.79
N ALA A 63 7.56 3.83 -2.08
CA ALA A 63 6.34 4.44 -1.55
C ALA A 63 6.64 5.49 -0.49
N LEU A 64 7.68 5.29 0.35
CA LEU A 64 8.08 6.28 1.36
C LEU A 64 8.79 7.50 0.75
N LYS A 65 9.63 7.32 -0.28
CA LYS A 65 10.38 8.40 -0.94
C LYS A 65 9.64 9.07 -2.10
N LEU A 66 8.47 8.58 -2.51
CA LEU A 66 7.74 9.09 -3.68
C LEU A 66 7.50 10.61 -3.62
N PHE A 67 7.14 11.16 -2.45
CA PHE A 67 6.92 12.61 -2.29
C PHE A 67 8.21 13.41 -2.06
N SER A 68 9.31 12.76 -1.68
CA SER A 68 10.63 13.39 -1.55
C SER A 68 11.30 13.64 -2.92
N LEU A 69 10.78 13.04 -4.00
CA LEU A 69 11.33 13.20 -5.33
C LEU A 69 11.04 14.60 -5.87
N LYS A 70 12.10 15.38 -6.11
CA LYS A 70 12.04 16.76 -6.66
C LYS A 70 11.25 16.86 -7.97
N ALA A 71 11.16 15.77 -8.76
CA ALA A 71 10.37 15.71 -9.98
C ALA A 71 8.85 15.69 -9.70
N ILE A 72 8.43 14.97 -8.66
CA ILE A 72 7.03 14.85 -8.25
C ILE A 72 6.61 16.11 -7.50
N ARG A 73 7.48 16.66 -6.62
CA ARG A 73 7.26 17.96 -5.96
C ARG A 73 7.03 19.09 -6.97
N ARG A 74 7.79 19.10 -8.08
CA ARG A 74 7.62 20.10 -9.15
C ARG A 74 6.31 19.95 -9.91
N LYS A 75 5.86 18.71 -10.17
CA LYS A 75 4.54 18.44 -10.77
C LYS A 75 3.39 18.75 -9.82
N LEU A 76 3.56 18.48 -8.52
CA LEU A 76 2.63 18.87 -7.46
C LEU A 76 2.48 20.39 -7.39
N LEU A 77 3.58 21.15 -7.46
CA LEU A 77 3.55 22.61 -7.46
C LEU A 77 2.89 23.19 -8.73
N ALA A 78 3.04 22.51 -9.88
CA ALA A 78 2.47 22.93 -11.15
C ALA A 78 0.96 22.65 -11.27
N GLU A 79 0.47 21.49 -10.83
CA GLU A 79 -0.94 21.06 -11.00
C GLU A 79 -1.74 20.94 -9.69
N LYS A 80 -1.15 21.34 -8.56
CA LYS A 80 -1.67 21.50 -7.18
C LYS A 80 -2.65 20.45 -6.66
N GLY A 81 -3.85 20.34 -7.24
CA GLY A 81 -4.92 19.46 -6.76
C GLY A 81 -4.97 18.08 -7.42
N ASP A 82 -4.84 17.99 -8.75
CA ASP A 82 -5.13 16.75 -9.47
C ASP A 82 -3.91 15.82 -9.52
N ALA A 83 -2.71 16.39 -9.65
CA ALA A 83 -1.46 15.65 -9.52
C ALA A 83 -1.30 15.05 -8.11
N LEU A 84 -1.71 15.78 -7.06
CA LEU A 84 -1.66 15.30 -5.68
C LEU A 84 -2.56 14.08 -5.48
N LEU A 85 -3.75 14.10 -6.10
CA LEU A 85 -4.66 12.96 -6.12
C LEU A 85 -4.03 11.73 -6.77
N PHE A 86 -3.47 11.92 -7.97
CA PHE A 86 -2.91 10.84 -8.74
C PHE A 86 -1.71 10.20 -8.05
N TRP A 87 -0.75 11.01 -7.58
CA TRP A 87 0.47 10.51 -6.93
C TRP A 87 0.21 9.93 -5.54
N GLY A 88 -0.69 10.53 -4.75
CA GLY A 88 -1.05 9.98 -3.44
C GLY A 88 -1.87 8.69 -3.54
N THR A 89 -2.78 8.60 -4.51
CA THR A 89 -3.51 7.35 -4.80
C THR A 89 -2.59 6.26 -5.33
N THR A 90 -1.61 6.63 -6.17
CA THR A 90 -0.60 5.69 -6.68
C THR A 90 0.24 5.13 -5.55
N ARG A 91 0.70 5.97 -4.61
CA ARG A 91 1.45 5.54 -3.41
C ARG A 91 0.67 4.55 -2.56
N ILE A 92 -0.60 4.86 -2.29
CA ILE A 92 -1.48 4.00 -1.48
C ILE A 92 -1.71 2.67 -2.19
N ASN A 93 -2.00 2.68 -3.49
CA ASN A 93 -2.15 1.46 -4.29
C ASN A 93 -0.88 0.62 -4.37
N MET A 94 0.29 1.27 -4.52
CA MET A 94 1.57 0.58 -4.52
C MET A 94 1.83 -0.19 -3.22
N LEU A 95 1.36 0.29 -2.07
CA LEU A 95 1.50 -0.42 -0.79
C LEU A 95 0.37 -1.42 -0.54
N CYS A 96 -0.86 -1.08 -0.91
CA CYS A 96 -2.01 -1.89 -0.58
C CYS A 96 -2.16 -3.13 -1.47
N LEU A 97 -1.78 -3.05 -2.75
CA LEU A 97 -1.76 -4.21 -3.64
C LEU A 97 -0.85 -5.33 -3.11
N PRO A 98 0.45 -5.09 -2.82
CA PRO A 98 1.30 -6.14 -2.27
C PRO A 98 0.84 -6.58 -0.88
N MET A 99 0.19 -5.72 -0.08
CA MET A 99 -0.38 -6.15 1.19
C MET A 99 -1.52 -7.17 0.99
N LEU A 100 -2.46 -6.88 0.08
CA LEU A 100 -3.57 -7.79 -0.23
C LEU A 100 -3.04 -9.11 -0.81
N ILE A 101 -2.08 -9.04 -1.74
CA ILE A 101 -1.48 -10.24 -2.33
C ILE A 101 -0.75 -11.05 -1.26
N ASN A 102 0.06 -10.43 -0.40
CA ASN A 102 0.75 -11.13 0.69
C ASN A 102 -0.23 -11.73 1.71
N THR A 103 -1.33 -11.04 2.04
CA THR A 103 -2.37 -11.58 2.93
C THR A 103 -3.07 -12.78 2.30
N PHE A 104 -3.39 -12.70 1.01
CA PHE A 104 -3.94 -13.82 0.26
C PHE A 104 -2.96 -15.00 0.20
N MET A 105 -1.69 -14.75 -0.14
CA MET A 105 -0.65 -15.79 -0.20
C MET A 105 -0.40 -16.42 1.16
N TYR A 106 -0.49 -15.65 2.25
CA TYR A 106 -0.41 -16.16 3.61
C TYR A 106 -1.48 -17.23 3.85
N TYR A 107 -2.75 -16.94 3.55
CA TYR A 107 -3.82 -17.93 3.74
C TYR A 107 -3.75 -19.11 2.77
N GLN A 108 -3.27 -18.90 1.54
CA GLN A 108 -3.13 -19.99 0.56
C GLN A 108 -1.97 -20.94 0.85
N THR A 109 -0.87 -20.44 1.41
CA THR A 109 0.34 -21.23 1.65
C THR A 109 0.55 -21.59 3.11
N MET A 110 -0.19 -20.95 4.02
CA MET A 110 0.01 -20.96 5.47
C MET A 110 1.45 -20.63 5.89
N SER A 111 2.21 -19.95 5.02
CA SER A 111 3.60 -19.58 5.30
C SER A 111 3.67 -18.26 6.08
N PRO A 112 4.25 -18.24 7.30
CA PRO A 112 4.35 -17.03 8.12
C PRO A 112 5.07 -15.86 7.45
N ALA A 113 5.97 -16.15 6.49
CA ALA A 113 6.74 -15.13 5.78
C ALA A 113 5.86 -14.10 5.07
N PHE A 114 4.81 -14.56 4.36
CA PHE A 114 3.87 -13.65 3.70
C PHE A 114 3.05 -12.83 4.71
N GLY A 115 2.73 -13.42 5.86
CA GLY A 115 2.05 -12.73 6.96
C GLY A 115 2.90 -11.57 7.51
N TYR A 116 4.19 -11.80 7.76
CA TYR A 116 5.10 -10.74 8.21
C TYR A 116 5.24 -9.61 7.19
N MET A 117 5.34 -9.93 5.89
CA MET A 117 5.38 -8.91 4.84
C MET A 117 4.09 -8.08 4.81
N ALA A 118 2.92 -8.70 4.96
CA ALA A 118 1.65 -7.99 5.03
C ALA A 118 1.59 -7.04 6.25
N ILE A 119 2.01 -7.50 7.43
CA ILE A 119 2.05 -6.68 8.65
C ILE A 119 2.99 -5.48 8.46
N ILE A 120 4.20 -5.68 7.92
CA ILE A 120 5.15 -4.59 7.65
C ILE A 120 4.52 -3.56 6.70
N LEU A 121 3.83 -4.00 5.65
CA LEU A 121 3.13 -3.10 4.72
C LEU A 121 2.02 -2.30 5.40
N VAL A 122 1.25 -2.92 6.30
CA VAL A 122 0.25 -2.22 7.14
C VAL A 122 0.91 -1.16 8.01
N LEU A 123 2.04 -1.46 8.64
CA LEU A 123 2.80 -0.48 9.44
C LEU A 123 3.31 0.68 8.56
N CYS A 124 3.83 0.38 7.36
CA CYS A 124 4.24 1.40 6.40
C CYS A 124 3.07 2.28 5.96
N LEU A 125 1.85 1.75 5.86
CA LEU A 125 0.65 2.53 5.54
C LEU A 125 0.32 3.59 6.61
N PHE A 126 0.58 3.32 7.90
CA PHE A 126 0.47 4.34 8.95
C PHE A 126 1.48 5.48 8.74
N PHE A 127 2.71 5.17 8.31
CA PHE A 127 3.69 6.20 7.94
C PHE A 127 3.35 6.97 6.66
N VAL A 128 2.43 6.44 5.85
CA VAL A 128 1.99 7.03 4.57
C VAL A 128 0.64 7.74 4.72
N TYR A 129 0.05 7.72 5.92
CA TYR A 129 -1.29 8.22 6.19
C TYR A 129 -1.50 9.65 5.65
N PRO A 130 -2.48 9.88 4.75
CA PRO A 130 -2.73 11.18 4.13
C PRO A 130 -3.43 12.14 5.12
N SER A 131 -2.66 12.70 6.06
CA SER A 131 -3.14 13.72 6.99
C SER A 131 -3.16 15.11 6.34
N ILE A 132 -4.13 15.94 6.71
CA ILE A 132 -4.25 17.33 6.22
C ILE A 132 -2.97 18.12 6.49
N GLY A 133 -2.36 17.94 7.68
CA GLY A 133 -1.12 18.61 8.05
C GLY A 133 0.01 18.31 7.06
N ARG A 134 0.16 17.04 6.67
CA ARG A 134 1.21 16.61 5.75
C ARG A 134 0.93 17.01 4.31
N CYS A 135 -0.33 17.00 3.88
CA CYS A 135 -0.71 17.54 2.56
C CYS A 135 -0.49 19.06 2.48
N ILE A 136 -0.70 19.81 3.57
CA ILE A 136 -0.42 21.24 3.61
C ILE A 136 1.09 21.47 3.59
N GLU A 137 1.85 20.76 4.44
CA GLU A 137 3.31 20.84 4.54
C GLU A 137 4.02 20.48 3.21
N GLU A 138 3.53 19.46 2.50
CA GLU A 138 4.04 19.07 1.18
C GLU A 138 3.64 20.05 0.04
N THR A 139 2.63 20.89 0.26
CA THR A 139 2.14 21.89 -0.72
C THR A 139 2.56 23.32 -0.36
N SER A 140 3.10 23.57 0.84
CA SER A 140 3.73 24.82 1.26
C SER A 140 5.22 24.83 0.93
N GLU A 141 5.74 26.01 0.55
CA GLU A 141 7.13 26.18 0.11
C GLU A 141 8.17 26.01 1.23
N GLU A 142 7.77 25.93 2.50
CA GLU A 142 8.63 25.94 3.70
C GLU A 142 9.28 24.59 4.06
N GLY A 143 9.61 23.77 3.07
CA GLY A 143 10.49 22.62 3.29
C GLY A 143 11.95 22.99 3.08
N GLU A 144 12.53 23.74 4.01
CA GLU A 144 14.00 23.80 4.24
C GLU A 144 14.50 22.50 4.85
#